data_AF-A0A2K4WME3-F1
#
_entry.id   AF-A0A2K4WME3-F1
#
_cell.length_a   1.000
_cell.length_b   1.000
_cell.length_c   1.000
_cell.angle_alpha   90.00
_cell.angle_beta   90.00
_cell.angle_gamma   90.00
#
_symmetry.space_group_name_H-M   'P 1'
#
loop_
_entity.id
_entity.type
_entity.pdbx_description
1 polymer ?
#
loop_
_entity_poly.entity_id
_entity_poly.type
_entity_poly.pdbx_seq_one_letter_code
_entity_poly.pdbx_strand_id
1 'polypeptide(L)'
;MSQIVPTMSAQAFATALALRPNLVAWFLGAGASAASGIPTGYSMIRDFKAQIFCRENNLSKREIDTGDQVWVDRIDDYFRRTSLLPPDGDPTEYAAAFEAVYLLSLTEN
;
A
#
# COMPACT_ATOMS: atom_id res chain seq x y z
N MET A 1 17.14 11.83 27.74
CA MET A 1 16.14 11.18 28.62
C MET A 1 15.41 10.14 27.78
N SER A 2 15.58 8.85 28.08
CA SER A 2 14.78 7.79 27.44
C SER A 2 13.41 7.76 28.11
N GLN A 3 12.35 8.11 27.40
CA GLN A 3 10.99 8.00 27.91
C GLN A 3 10.58 6.53 27.86
N ILE A 4 10.29 5.96 29.03
CA ILE A 4 9.74 4.60 29.15
C ILE A 4 8.28 4.69 28.71
N VAL A 5 7.94 4.12 27.55
CA VAL A 5 6.57 4.00 27.10
C VAL A 5 5.85 3.01 28.05
N PRO A 6 4.79 3.42 28.76
CA PRO A 6 4.05 2.53 29.64
C PRO A 6 3.35 1.45 28.79
N THR A 7 3.53 0.19 29.16
CA THR A 7 2.86 -0.95 28.53
C THR A 7 1.69 -1.40 29.39
N MET A 8 0.65 -1.96 28.75
CA MET A 8 -0.47 -2.59 29.44
C MET A 8 -0.84 -3.91 28.76
N SER A 9 -1.42 -4.84 29.51
CA SER A 9 -1.96 -6.08 28.93
C SER A 9 -3.27 -5.82 28.20
N ALA A 10 -3.62 -6.70 27.26
CA ALA A 10 -4.90 -6.63 26.53
C ALA A 10 -6.10 -6.65 27.48
N GLN A 11 -6.03 -7.41 28.58
CA GLN A 11 -7.12 -7.52 29.54
C GLN A 11 -7.27 -6.24 30.40
N ALA A 12 -6.15 -5.62 30.78
CA ALA A 12 -6.17 -4.31 31.44
C ALA A 12 -6.73 -3.23 30.50
N PHE A 13 -6.35 -3.25 29.22
CA PHE A 13 -6.92 -2.36 28.21
C PHE A 13 -8.43 -2.56 28.04
N ALA A 14 -8.89 -3.79 27.87
CA ALA A 14 -10.32 -4.10 27.72
C ALA A 14 -11.14 -3.61 28.91
N THR A 15 -10.61 -3.77 30.13
CA THR A 15 -11.25 -3.27 31.36
C THR A 15 -11.30 -1.74 31.37
N ALA A 16 -10.20 -1.07 31.04
CA ALA A 16 -10.15 0.39 30.99
C ALA A 16 -11.11 0.98 29.94
N LEU A 17 -11.15 0.38 28.75
CA LEU A 17 -12.06 0.76 27.67
C LEU A 17 -13.52 0.57 28.08
N ALA A 18 -13.86 -0.55 28.73
CA ALA A 18 -15.23 -0.83 29.17
C ALA A 18 -15.72 0.15 30.25
N LEU A 19 -14.83 0.53 31.17
CA LEU A 19 -15.18 1.43 32.28
C LEU A 19 -15.16 2.91 31.90
N ARG A 20 -14.36 3.31 30.91
CA ARG A 20 -14.15 4.71 30.53
C ARG A 20 -14.05 4.88 29.00
N PRO A 21 -15.08 4.49 28.23
CA PRO A 21 -15.02 4.52 26.77
C PRO A 21 -14.84 5.96 26.23
N ASN A 22 -15.33 6.96 26.96
CA ASN A 22 -15.22 8.37 26.64
C ASN A 22 -13.78 8.94 26.74
N LEU A 23 -12.82 8.16 27.25
CA LEU A 23 -11.41 8.55 27.31
C LEU A 23 -10.59 7.95 26.17
N VAL A 24 -11.22 7.25 25.23
CA VAL A 24 -10.55 6.61 24.09
C VAL A 24 -11.02 7.27 22.80
N ALA A 25 -10.05 7.65 21.96
CA ALA A 25 -10.28 8.06 20.59
C ALA A 25 -9.52 7.13 19.65
N TRP A 26 -10.11 6.82 18.51
CA TRP A 26 -9.49 5.96 17.49
C TRP A 26 -8.83 6.83 16.42
N PHE A 27 -7.53 6.67 16.23
CA PHE A 27 -6.84 7.16 15.04
C PHE A 27 -6.65 5.98 14.08
N LEU A 28 -7.49 5.91 13.05
CA LEU A 28 -7.50 4.82 12.09
C LEU A 28 -7.00 5.31 10.73
N GLY A 29 -6.13 4.52 10.10
CA GLY A 29 -5.71 4.73 8.71
C GLY A 29 -6.43 3.77 7.75
N ALA A 30 -6.11 3.88 6.46
CA ALA A 30 -6.69 3.03 5.41
C ALA A 30 -6.54 1.51 5.65
N GLY A 31 -5.52 1.09 6.42
CA GLY A 31 -5.33 -0.30 6.82
C GLY A 31 -6.47 -0.87 7.67
N ALA A 32 -7.21 -0.04 8.41
CA ALA A 32 -8.37 -0.48 9.19
C ALA A 32 -9.51 -1.01 8.29
N SER A 33 -9.59 -0.54 7.04
CA SER A 33 -10.60 -0.94 6.06
C SER A 33 -10.15 -2.11 5.17
N ALA A 34 -8.92 -2.61 5.32
CA ALA A 34 -8.42 -3.72 4.51
C ALA A 34 -9.27 -4.99 4.66
N ALA A 35 -9.70 -5.29 5.90
CA ALA A 35 -10.52 -6.47 6.20
C ALA A 35 -11.96 -6.39 5.62
N SER A 36 -12.43 -5.20 5.23
CA SER A 36 -13.72 -5.03 4.54
C SER A 36 -13.60 -5.09 3.02
N GLY A 37 -12.45 -5.50 2.49
CA GLY A 37 -12.21 -5.61 1.05
C GLY A 37 -11.94 -4.27 0.35
N ILE A 38 -11.69 -3.20 1.11
CA ILE A 38 -11.27 -1.91 0.53
C ILE A 38 -9.75 -1.99 0.29
N PRO A 39 -9.28 -1.77 -0.95
CA PRO A 39 -7.85 -1.73 -1.24
C PRO A 39 -7.14 -0.70 -0.36
N THR A 40 -6.04 -1.11 0.25
CA THR A 40 -5.10 -0.20 0.92
C THR A 40 -4.29 0.58 -0.13
N GLY A 41 -3.68 1.70 0.28
CA GLY A 41 -2.74 2.41 -0.60
C GLY A 41 -1.62 1.50 -1.14
N TYR A 42 -1.11 0.58 -0.32
CA TYR A 42 -0.08 -0.38 -0.72
C TYR A 42 -0.58 -1.40 -1.75
N SER A 43 -1.81 -1.90 -1.61
CA SER A 43 -2.38 -2.81 -2.62
C SER A 43 -2.61 -2.07 -3.93
N MET A 44 -3.05 -0.81 -3.88
CA MET A 44 -3.22 0.01 -5.08
C MET A 44 -1.88 0.28 -5.78
N ILE A 45 -0.81 0.62 -5.04
CA ILE A 45 0.54 0.78 -5.61
C ILE A 45 0.99 -0.48 -6.33
N ARG A 46 0.81 -1.66 -5.70
CA ARG A 46 1.16 -2.95 -6.31
C ARG A 46 0.39 -3.19 -7.60
N ASP A 47 -0.91 -2.91 -7.58
CA ASP A 47 -1.74 -3.03 -8.77
C ASP A 47 -1.23 -2.11 -9.88
N PHE A 48 -0.96 -0.83 -9.58
CA PHE A 48 -0.44 0.14 -10.56
C PHE A 48 0.91 -0.28 -11.15
N LYS A 49 1.85 -0.70 -10.30
CA LYS A 49 3.15 -1.24 -10.72
C LYS A 49 2.98 -2.42 -11.68
N ALA A 50 2.06 -3.35 -11.39
CA ALA A 50 1.77 -4.46 -12.28
C ALA A 50 1.20 -4.01 -13.63
N GLN A 51 0.31 -3.00 -13.67
CA GLN A 51 -0.22 -2.47 -14.93
C GLN A 51 0.87 -1.81 -15.78
N ILE A 52 1.72 -1.00 -15.16
CA ILE A 52 2.84 -0.34 -15.83
C ILE A 52 3.82 -1.40 -16.34
N PHE A 53 4.21 -2.36 -15.49
CA PHE A 53 5.10 -3.45 -15.89
C PHE A 53 4.58 -4.24 -17.09
N CYS A 54 3.28 -4.59 -17.11
CA CYS A 54 2.63 -5.22 -18.26
C CYS A 54 2.75 -4.37 -19.53
N ARG A 55 2.46 -3.07 -19.42
CA ARG A 55 2.51 -2.13 -20.55
C ARG A 55 3.92 -2.03 -21.13
N GLU A 56 4.92 -1.81 -20.28
CA GLU A 56 6.30 -1.61 -20.72
C GLU A 56 6.97 -2.89 -21.25
N ASN A 57 6.54 -4.07 -20.78
CA ASN A 57 7.08 -5.36 -21.23
C ASN A 57 6.19 -6.06 -22.26
N ASN A 58 5.12 -5.40 -22.72
CA ASN A 58 4.14 -5.92 -23.66
C ASN A 58 3.57 -7.30 -23.26
N LEU A 59 3.30 -7.47 -21.96
CA LEU A 59 2.75 -8.67 -21.35
C LEU A 59 1.25 -8.48 -21.08
N SER A 60 0.48 -9.56 -21.21
CA SER A 60 -0.91 -9.58 -20.80
C SER A 60 -1.02 -9.68 -19.28
N LYS A 61 -1.97 -8.96 -18.68
CA LYS A 61 -2.29 -9.10 -17.25
C LYS A 61 -2.66 -10.53 -16.84
N ARG A 62 -3.11 -11.37 -17.79
CA ARG A 62 -3.41 -12.79 -17.52
C ARG A 62 -2.17 -13.66 -17.31
N GLU A 63 -1.01 -13.19 -17.73
CA GLU A 63 0.27 -13.92 -17.63
C GLU A 63 0.99 -13.64 -16.31
N ILE A 64 0.47 -12.72 -15.50
CA ILE A 64 1.08 -12.27 -14.25
C ILE A 64 0.14 -12.57 -13.09
N ASP A 65 0.68 -13.16 -12.03
CA ASP A 65 -0.02 -13.34 -10.76
C ASP A 65 0.59 -12.43 -9.70
N THR A 66 -0.09 -11.33 -9.36
CA THR A 66 0.38 -10.40 -8.33
C THR A 66 0.23 -10.93 -6.91
N GLY A 67 -0.40 -12.09 -6.72
CA GLY A 67 -0.42 -12.85 -5.48
C GLY A 67 0.80 -13.78 -5.31
N ASP A 68 1.55 -14.05 -6.38
CA ASP A 68 2.77 -14.85 -6.36
C ASP A 68 3.99 -13.97 -6.03
N GLN A 69 4.75 -14.37 -5.01
CA GLN A 69 5.95 -13.66 -4.56
C GLN A 69 7.00 -13.55 -5.68
N VAL A 70 7.10 -14.52 -6.58
CA VAL A 70 8.06 -14.48 -7.70
C VAL A 70 7.76 -13.31 -8.64
N TRP A 71 6.49 -13.08 -8.93
CA TRP A 71 6.06 -11.97 -9.77
C TRP A 71 6.20 -10.62 -9.07
N VAL A 72 5.86 -10.56 -7.78
CA VAL A 72 6.09 -9.39 -6.94
C VAL A 72 7.57 -8.97 -7.00
N ASP A 73 8.48 -9.91 -6.71
CA ASP A 73 9.92 -9.62 -6.68
C ASP A 73 10.43 -9.18 -8.05
N ARG A 74 9.92 -9.79 -9.13
CA ARG A 74 10.29 -9.43 -10.51
C ARG A 74 9.83 -8.03 -10.90
N ILE A 75 8.61 -7.65 -10.52
CA ILE A 75 8.07 -6.31 -10.77
C ILE A 75 8.87 -5.28 -9.98
N ASP A 76 9.13 -5.54 -8.70
CA ASP A 76 9.91 -4.64 -7.84
C ASP A 76 11.35 -4.49 -8.35
N ASP A 77 11.99 -5.58 -8.82
CA ASP A 77 13.31 -5.53 -9.45
C ASP A 77 13.34 -4.69 -10.73
N TYR A 78 12.27 -4.74 -11.53
CA TYR A 78 12.14 -3.91 -12.72
C TYR A 78 12.10 -2.42 -12.35
N PHE A 79 11.31 -2.03 -11.35
CA PHE A 79 11.24 -0.64 -10.90
C PHE A 79 12.48 -0.18 -10.13
N ARG A 80 13.23 -1.09 -9.50
CA ARG A 80 14.56 -0.75 -8.95
C ARG A 80 15.59 -0.38 -10.02
N ARG A 81 15.47 -0.96 -11.22
CA ARG A 81 16.41 -0.75 -12.33
C ARG A 81 15.97 0.37 -13.28
N THR A 82 14.69 0.75 -13.23
CA THR A 82 14.10 1.76 -14.11
C THR A 82 13.73 3.00 -13.30
N SER A 83 13.99 4.19 -13.84
CA SER A 83 13.62 5.45 -13.18
C SER A 83 12.18 5.87 -13.48
N LEU A 84 11.29 4.91 -13.71
CA LEU A 84 9.90 5.17 -14.11
C LEU A 84 9.01 5.56 -12.93
N LEU A 85 9.35 5.09 -11.73
CA LEU A 85 8.65 5.42 -10.50
C LEU A 85 9.65 5.84 -9.41
N PRO A 86 9.19 6.63 -8.41
CA PRO A 86 9.95 6.87 -7.19
C PRO A 86 10.33 5.55 -6.48
N PRO A 87 11.39 5.55 -5.65
CA PRO A 87 11.77 4.39 -4.86
C PRO A 87 10.66 3.93 -3.90
N ASP A 88 10.72 2.66 -3.50
CA ASP A 88 9.76 2.08 -2.56
C ASP A 88 9.73 2.86 -1.23
N GLY A 89 8.52 3.25 -0.81
CA GLY A 89 8.31 4.00 0.43
C GLY A 89 8.46 5.50 0.30
N ASP A 90 8.75 6.02 -0.89
CA ASP A 90 8.68 7.45 -1.17
C ASP A 90 7.23 7.95 -1.02
N PRO A 91 6.99 9.09 -0.33
CA PRO A 91 5.63 9.60 -0.12
C PRO A 91 4.89 9.96 -1.43
N THR A 92 5.61 10.14 -2.53
CA THR A 92 5.06 10.45 -3.86
C THR A 92 4.82 9.20 -4.72
N GLU A 93 5.26 8.01 -4.27
CA GLU A 93 5.17 6.75 -5.03
C GLU A 93 3.73 6.46 -5.49
N TYR A 94 2.75 6.59 -4.58
CA TYR A 94 1.34 6.38 -4.90
C TYR A 94 0.86 7.31 -6.01
N ALA A 95 1.15 8.61 -5.88
CA ALA A 95 0.71 9.63 -6.83
C ALA A 95 1.34 9.37 -8.20
N ALA A 96 2.66 9.20 -8.27
CA ALA A 96 3.37 8.93 -9.51
C ALA A 96 2.87 7.66 -10.20
N ALA A 97 2.62 6.58 -9.46
CA ALA A 97 2.10 5.33 -10.01
C ALA A 97 0.66 5.49 -10.54
N PHE A 98 -0.20 6.21 -9.81
CA PHE A 98 -1.55 6.52 -10.26
C PHE A 98 -1.56 7.35 -11.55
N GLU A 99 -0.74 8.40 -11.60
CA GLU A 99 -0.64 9.28 -12.77
C GLU A 99 -0.12 8.53 -14.00
N ALA A 100 0.86 7.65 -13.83
CA ALA A 100 1.41 6.83 -14.91
C ALA A 100 0.39 5.84 -15.51
N VAL A 101 -0.59 5.40 -14.72
CA VAL A 101 -1.66 4.50 -15.18
C VAL A 101 -2.81 5.28 -15.82
N TYR A 102 -3.29 6.37 -15.21
CA TYR A 102 -4.55 7.01 -15.58
C TYR A 102 -4.44 8.41 -16.20
N LEU A 103 -3.39 9.18 -15.90
CA LEU A 103 -3.24 10.53 -16.49
C LEU A 103 -2.50 10.48 -17.83
N LEU A 104 -1.51 9.61 -17.98
CA LEU A 104 -0.86 9.37 -19.27
C LEU A 104 -1.82 8.79 -20.33
N SER A 105 -2.87 8.07 -19.92
CA SER A 105 -3.89 7.56 -20.85
C SER A 105 -4.84 8.64 -21.37
N LEU A 106 -4.85 9.84 -20.79
CA LEU A 106 -5.72 10.95 -21.23
C LEU A 106 -5.07 11.83 -22.31
N THR A 107 -3.77 11.63 -22.61
CA THR A 107 -3.03 12.37 -23.64
C THR A 107 -2.93 11.63 -24.98
N GLU A 108 -3.43 10.39 -25.08
CA GLU A 108 -3.35 9.55 -26.29
C GLU A 108 -4.68 9.47 -27.07
N ASN A 109 -5.52 10.51 -27.04
CA ASN A 109 -6.79 10.55 -27.78
C ASN A 109 -6.93 11.82 -28.63
#